data_AF-A0A231UY65-F1
#
_entry.id   AF-A0A231UY65-F1
#
_cell.length_a   1.000
_cell.length_b   1.000
_cell.length_c   1.000
_cell.angle_alpha   90.00
_cell.angle_beta   90.00
_cell.angle_gamma   90.00
#
_symmetry.space_group_name_H-M   'P 1'
#
loop_
_entity.id
_entity.type
_entity.pdbx_description
1 polymer ?
#
loop_
_entity_poly.entity_id
_entity_poly.type
_entity_poly.pdbx_seq_one_letter_code
_entity_poly.pdbx_strand_id
1 'polypeptide(L)'
;MTQDQIRYDILAQEALRGVMRKVLTEVTKAGLPGNHHFFITFLTKFPGVRISSRLREKYPEQMTIVLQYQYWDLTVTETGFSVGLSFSDIPEKLEVPYAAVRGFYDPSVNFELEFDVRLDEEASGDAEVTSLPAPVAAVKDDAAAKTGAKATGEPGEKKTARKSKAKDAEPAQNDEAEQKPAADVVSLDAFRKNK
;
A
#
# COMPACT_ATOMS: atom_id res chain seq x y z
N MET A 1 -32.77 23.01 8.28
CA MET A 1 -31.59 22.38 7.66
C MET A 1 -31.17 21.25 8.58
N THR A 2 -31.49 20.00 8.22
CA THR A 2 -31.06 18.81 8.97
C THR A 2 -29.54 18.70 8.83
N GLN A 3 -28.81 18.99 9.91
CA GLN A 3 -27.40 18.66 9.99
C GLN A 3 -27.29 17.15 9.91
N ASP A 4 -26.61 16.65 8.89
CA ASP A 4 -26.34 15.23 8.74
C ASP A 4 -25.44 14.81 9.92
N GLN A 5 -26.03 14.16 10.92
CA GLN A 5 -25.34 13.82 12.18
C GLN A 5 -24.30 12.72 11.98
N ILE A 6 -24.41 11.97 10.88
CA ILE A 6 -23.44 10.96 10.49
C ILE A 6 -22.69 11.52 9.28
N ARG A 7 -21.40 11.80 9.44
CA ARG A 7 -20.50 12.29 8.39
C ARG A 7 -20.12 11.17 7.42
N TYR A 8 -21.10 10.68 6.65
CA TYR A 8 -20.90 9.62 5.66
C TYR A 8 -19.83 9.98 4.62
N ASP A 9 -19.68 11.27 4.32
CA ASP A 9 -18.62 11.81 3.47
C ASP A 9 -17.23 11.42 3.99
N ILE A 10 -16.99 11.65 5.29
CA ILE A 10 -15.71 11.36 5.93
C ILE A 10 -15.48 9.84 6.00
N LEU A 11 -16.50 9.08 6.42
CA LEU A 11 -16.39 7.62 6.54
C LEU A 11 -16.10 6.95 5.20
N ALA A 12 -16.75 7.39 4.12
CA ALA A 12 -16.50 6.88 2.78
C ALA A 12 -15.08 7.21 2.32
N GLN A 13 -14.61 8.44 2.55
CA GLN A 13 -13.25 8.84 2.20
C GLN A 13 -12.20 8.03 2.95
N GLU A 14 -12.38 7.78 4.24
CA GLU A 14 -11.46 6.97 5.04
C GLU A 14 -11.42 5.51 4.53
N ALA A 15 -12.57 4.93 4.22
CA ALA A 15 -12.64 3.59 3.64
C ALA A 15 -11.90 3.51 2.30
N LEU A 16 -12.05 4.52 1.43
CA LEU A 16 -11.35 4.61 0.14
C LEU A 16 -9.83 4.82 0.31
N ARG A 17 -9.38 5.61 1.29
CA ARG A 17 -7.95 5.71 1.65
C ARG A 17 -7.41 4.35 2.09
N GLY A 18 -8.23 3.56 2.79
CA GLY A 18 -7.92 2.17 3.14
C GLY A 18 -7.70 1.25 1.93
N VAL A 19 -8.40 1.47 0.81
CA VAL A 19 -8.18 0.75 -0.45
C VAL A 19 -6.80 1.07 -1.01
N MET A 20 -6.44 2.36 -1.11
CA MET A 20 -5.11 2.78 -1.56
C MET A 20 -4.00 2.16 -0.71
N ARG A 21 -4.14 2.15 0.63
CA ARG A 21 -3.18 1.50 1.53
C ARG A 21 -3.00 0.01 1.21
N LYS A 22 -4.10 -0.72 1.01
CA LYS A 22 -4.05 -2.14 0.64
C LYS A 22 -3.33 -2.35 -0.68
N VAL A 23 -3.63 -1.55 -1.71
CA VAL A 23 -2.97 -1.63 -3.02
C VAL A 23 -1.47 -1.42 -2.90
N LEU A 24 -1.03 -0.35 -2.22
CA LEU A 24 0.39 -0.09 -2.01
C LEU A 24 1.07 -1.18 -1.19
N THR A 25 0.39 -1.75 -0.20
CA THR A 25 0.92 -2.88 0.60
C THR A 25 1.17 -4.10 -0.27
N GLU A 26 0.25 -4.44 -1.18
CA GLU A 26 0.45 -5.56 -2.10
C GLU A 26 1.62 -5.30 -3.07
N VAL A 27 1.78 -4.04 -3.50
CA VAL A 27 2.90 -3.62 -4.36
C VAL A 27 4.24 -3.78 -3.64
N THR A 28 4.33 -3.52 -2.33
CA THR A 28 5.58 -3.76 -1.58
C THR A 28 5.98 -5.24 -1.52
N LYS A 29 5.00 -6.16 -1.57
CA LYS A 29 5.26 -7.61 -1.46
C LYS A 29 5.54 -8.26 -2.82
N ALA A 30 4.74 -7.92 -3.83
CA ALA A 30 4.74 -8.59 -5.12
C ALA A 30 5.28 -7.72 -6.27
N GLY A 31 5.52 -6.42 -6.03
CA GLY A 31 5.77 -5.44 -7.08
C GLY A 31 4.48 -5.00 -7.77
N LEU A 32 4.63 -4.16 -8.81
CA LEU A 32 3.50 -3.76 -9.65
C LEU A 32 3.14 -4.91 -10.60
N PRO A 33 1.91 -5.44 -10.58
CA PRO A 33 1.50 -6.47 -11.52
C PRO A 33 1.32 -5.89 -12.92
N GLY A 34 1.76 -6.61 -13.95
CA GLY A 34 1.51 -6.25 -15.35
C GLY A 34 1.90 -4.81 -15.71
N ASN A 35 0.94 -4.04 -16.23
CA ASN A 35 1.13 -2.66 -16.67
C ASN A 35 0.61 -1.62 -15.66
N HIS A 36 0.23 -2.06 -14.46
CA HIS A 36 -0.30 -1.18 -13.41
C HIS A 36 0.75 -0.14 -13.01
N HIS A 37 0.31 1.12 -12.94
CA HIS A 37 1.12 2.23 -12.43
C HIS A 37 0.20 3.29 -11.84
N PHE A 38 0.70 4.00 -10.83
CA PHE A 38 -0.13 4.89 -10.05
C PHE A 38 0.33 6.33 -10.16
N PHE A 39 -0.59 7.23 -10.46
CA PHE A 39 -0.46 8.66 -10.27
C PHE A 39 -1.00 9.01 -8.88
N ILE A 40 -0.12 9.48 -8.00
CA ILE A 40 -0.49 9.88 -6.65
C ILE A 40 -0.27 11.38 -6.52
N THR A 41 -1.35 12.12 -6.33
CA THR A 41 -1.32 13.56 -6.11
C THR A 41 -1.50 13.85 -4.63
N PHE A 42 -0.61 14.64 -4.04
CA PHE A 42 -0.67 15.01 -2.62
C PHE A 42 -0.32 16.48 -2.42
N LEU A 43 -0.75 17.04 -1.28
CA LEU A 43 -0.40 18.41 -0.88
C LEU A 43 0.99 18.44 -0.26
N THR A 44 1.89 19.25 -0.82
CA THR A 44 3.31 19.30 -0.38
C THR A 44 3.50 20.03 0.95
N LYS A 45 2.53 20.86 1.34
CA LYS A 45 2.51 21.62 2.60
C LYS A 45 1.78 20.91 3.74
N PHE A 46 1.21 19.73 3.51
CA PHE A 46 0.45 19.02 4.53
C PHE A 46 1.36 18.56 5.69
N PRO A 47 0.93 18.67 6.96
CA PRO A 47 1.72 18.23 8.11
C PRO A 47 2.16 16.75 8.00
N GLY A 48 3.45 16.51 8.18
CA GLY A 48 4.03 15.16 8.09
C GLY A 48 4.52 14.76 6.70
N VAL A 49 4.25 15.54 5.65
CA VAL A 49 4.90 15.35 4.35
C VAL A 49 6.37 15.75 4.45
N ARG A 50 7.27 14.85 4.05
CA ARG A 50 8.72 15.12 3.98
C ARG A 50 9.21 14.99 2.55
N ILE A 51 9.63 16.12 2.00
CA ILE A 51 10.24 16.27 0.68
C ILE A 51 11.41 17.27 0.78
N SER A 52 12.34 17.21 -0.17
CA SER A 52 13.46 18.17 -0.22
C SER A 52 12.97 19.61 -0.37
N SER A 53 13.77 20.57 0.10
CA SER A 53 13.46 22.01 -0.08
C SER A 53 13.33 22.37 -1.56
N ARG A 54 14.16 21.78 -2.43
CA ARG A 54 14.12 21.96 -3.88
C ARG A 54 12.77 21.56 -4.48
N LEU A 55 12.25 20.39 -4.12
CA LEU A 55 10.93 19.96 -4.60
C LEU A 55 9.82 20.83 -4.06
N ARG A 56 9.92 21.26 -2.80
CA ARG A 56 8.91 22.12 -2.16
C ARG A 56 8.82 23.50 -2.78
N GLU A 57 9.96 24.08 -3.15
CA GLU A 57 10.01 25.37 -3.88
C GLU A 57 9.46 25.22 -5.30
N LYS A 58 9.76 24.10 -5.96
CA LYS A 58 9.27 23.83 -7.32
C LYS A 58 7.78 23.50 -7.37
N TYR A 59 7.27 22.81 -6.35
CA TYR A 59 5.88 22.37 -6.22
C TYR A 59 5.29 22.86 -4.88
N PRO A 60 4.91 24.14 -4.78
CA PRO A 60 4.56 24.77 -3.51
C PRO A 60 3.20 24.34 -2.95
N GLU A 61 2.26 23.91 -3.79
CA GLU A 61 0.89 23.57 -3.35
C GLU A 61 0.65 22.07 -3.35
N GLN A 62 0.86 21.44 -4.51
CA GLN A 62 0.62 20.02 -4.71
C GLN A 62 1.65 19.44 -5.67
N MET A 63 1.86 18.13 -5.55
CA MET A 63 2.79 17.38 -6.37
C MET A 63 2.15 16.04 -6.76
N THR A 64 2.36 15.64 -8.02
CA THR A 64 1.96 14.33 -8.51
C THR A 64 3.21 13.49 -8.75
N ILE A 65 3.25 12.30 -8.17
CA ILE A 65 4.30 11.31 -8.40
C ILE A 65 3.75 10.12 -9.17
N VAL A 66 4.63 9.44 -9.89
CA VAL A 66 4.29 8.23 -10.65
C VAL A 66 5.05 7.05 -10.09
N LEU A 67 4.33 6.02 -9.65
CA LEU A 67 4.89 4.73 -9.25
C LEU A 67 4.74 3.75 -10.42
N GLN A 68 5.82 3.58 -11.18
CA GLN A 68 5.91 2.66 -12.31
C GLN A 68 7.20 1.84 -12.25
N TYR A 69 8.22 2.17 -13.07
CA TYR A 69 9.42 1.34 -13.18
C TYR A 69 10.55 1.79 -12.26
N GLN A 70 10.66 3.10 -12.00
CA GLN A 70 11.81 3.68 -11.31
C GLN A 70 11.43 4.21 -9.93
N TYR A 71 11.23 3.28 -9.00
CA TYR A 71 11.10 3.57 -7.57
C TYR A 71 11.87 2.53 -6.75
N TRP A 72 12.23 2.90 -5.53
CA TRP A 72 12.90 2.00 -4.59
C TRP A 72 12.48 2.32 -3.16
N ASP A 73 12.82 1.45 -2.22
CA ASP A 73 12.55 1.60 -0.78
C ASP A 73 11.09 1.97 -0.47
N LEU A 74 10.13 1.45 -1.24
CA LEU A 74 8.71 1.63 -0.96
C LEU A 74 8.39 0.97 0.38
N THR A 75 8.11 1.80 1.38
CA THR A 75 7.71 1.36 2.71
C THR A 75 6.30 1.86 2.96
N VAL A 76 5.41 0.93 3.30
CA VAL A 76 4.02 1.24 3.59
C VAL A 76 3.79 1.06 5.09
N THR A 77 3.20 2.06 5.71
CA THR A 77 2.86 2.08 7.14
C THR A 77 1.35 2.27 7.30
N GLU A 78 0.86 2.25 8.53
CA GLU A 78 -0.55 2.49 8.79
C GLU A 78 -0.98 3.93 8.46
N THR A 79 -0.10 4.91 8.68
CA THR A 79 -0.39 6.35 8.57
C THR A 79 0.01 6.97 7.24
N GLY A 80 0.85 6.29 6.45
CA GLY A 80 1.35 6.80 5.17
C GLY A 80 2.33 5.85 4.49
N PHE A 81 3.04 6.37 3.50
CA PHE A 81 4.08 5.62 2.78
C PHE A 81 5.32 6.47 2.56
N SER A 82 6.46 5.81 2.40
CA SER A 82 7.69 6.43 1.94
C SER A 82 8.20 5.76 0.68
N VAL A 83 8.77 6.52 -0.24
CA VAL A 83 9.30 6.00 -1.49
C VAL A 83 10.50 6.81 -1.97
N GLY A 84 11.49 6.13 -2.55
CA GLY A 84 12.57 6.74 -3.30
C GLY A 84 12.22 6.89 -4.77
N LEU A 85 12.37 8.10 -5.31
CA LEU A 85 12.14 8.44 -6.72
C LEU A 85 13.27 9.31 -7.23
N SER A 86 13.46 9.38 -8.55
CA SER A 86 14.45 10.26 -9.17
C SER A 86 13.78 11.49 -9.78
N PHE A 87 14.29 12.68 -9.45
CA PHE A 87 13.82 13.96 -9.99
C PHE A 87 14.95 14.70 -10.68
N SER A 88 14.93 14.72 -12.01
CA SER A 88 16.03 15.26 -12.83
C SER A 88 17.37 14.60 -12.47
N ASP A 89 17.39 13.26 -12.52
CA ASP A 89 18.54 12.39 -12.21
C ASP A 89 19.07 12.46 -10.78
N ILE A 90 18.36 13.15 -9.88
CA ILE A 90 18.71 13.24 -8.47
C ILE A 90 17.76 12.33 -7.66
N PRO A 91 18.27 11.31 -6.97
CA PRO A 91 17.46 10.46 -6.11
C PRO A 91 16.96 11.25 -4.90
N GLU A 92 15.66 11.19 -4.65
CA GLU A 92 14.99 11.81 -3.51
C GLU A 92 14.08 10.81 -2.81
N LYS A 93 14.06 10.88 -1.48
CA LYS A 93 13.15 10.12 -0.65
C LYS A 93 11.97 11.01 -0.25
N LEU A 94 10.77 10.51 -0.45
CA LEU A 94 9.52 11.16 -0.07
C LEU A 94 8.86 10.38 1.06
N GLU A 95 8.30 11.09 2.04
CA GLU A 95 7.41 10.52 3.04
C GLU A 95 6.07 11.26 2.95
N VAL A 96 4.98 10.53 2.71
CA VAL A 96 3.67 11.08 2.42
C VAL A 96 2.61 10.40 3.32
N PRO A 97 2.01 11.12 4.28
CA PRO A 97 0.85 10.65 5.03
C PRO A 97 -0.33 10.39 4.10
N TYR A 98 -1.14 9.37 4.39
CA TYR A 98 -2.31 9.08 3.57
C TYR A 98 -3.31 10.22 3.56
N ALA A 99 -3.42 10.97 4.67
CA ALA A 99 -4.28 12.15 4.76
C ALA A 99 -3.88 13.28 3.79
N ALA A 100 -2.60 13.36 3.40
CA ALA A 100 -2.09 14.37 2.47
C ALA A 100 -2.46 14.08 1.01
N VAL A 101 -2.86 12.85 0.70
CA VAL A 101 -3.18 12.42 -0.67
C VAL A 101 -4.52 13.03 -1.08
N ARG A 102 -4.50 13.74 -2.21
CA ARG A 102 -5.66 14.34 -2.88
C ARG A 102 -6.21 13.44 -3.97
N GLY A 103 -5.34 12.74 -4.70
CA GLY A 103 -5.75 11.92 -5.84
C GLY A 103 -4.92 10.65 -5.97
N PHE A 104 -5.58 9.57 -6.38
CA PHE A 104 -4.95 8.31 -6.74
C PHE A 104 -5.57 7.81 -8.05
N TYR A 105 -4.76 7.62 -9.07
CA TYR A 105 -5.22 7.23 -10.41
C TYR A 105 -4.37 6.12 -11.01
N ASP A 106 -5.02 5.09 -11.57
CA ASP A 106 -4.41 4.00 -12.34
C ASP A 106 -4.97 3.98 -13.76
N PRO A 107 -4.17 4.39 -14.78
CA PRO A 107 -4.62 4.43 -16.17
C PRO A 107 -4.91 3.05 -16.77
N SER A 108 -4.34 1.98 -16.21
CA SER A 108 -4.41 0.62 -16.80
C SER A 108 -5.83 0.06 -16.78
N VAL A 109 -6.59 0.47 -15.76
CA VAL A 109 -7.99 0.09 -15.55
C VAL A 109 -8.90 1.32 -15.44
N ASN A 110 -8.37 2.50 -15.74
CA ASN A 110 -9.06 3.79 -15.67
C ASN A 110 -9.73 4.04 -14.30
N PHE A 111 -9.03 3.65 -13.23
CA PHE A 111 -9.52 3.73 -11.85
C PHE A 111 -9.00 4.99 -11.17
N GLU A 112 -9.90 5.80 -10.62
CA GLU A 112 -9.58 7.08 -9.98
C GLU A 112 -10.26 7.21 -8.62
N LEU A 113 -9.52 7.75 -7.65
CA LEU A 113 -10.01 8.17 -6.34
C LEU A 113 -9.58 9.62 -6.11
N GLU A 114 -10.54 10.49 -5.79
CA GLU A 114 -10.29 11.84 -5.32
C GLU A 114 -10.69 11.94 -3.85
N PHE A 115 -9.87 12.65 -3.07
CA PHE A 115 -10.07 12.86 -1.65
C PHE A 115 -10.10 14.35 -1.34
N ASP A 116 -11.02 14.74 -0.45
CA ASP A 116 -10.97 16.07 0.17
C ASP A 116 -9.85 16.06 1.23
N VAL A 117 -8.85 16.91 1.05
CA VAL A 117 -7.74 17.06 1.99
C VAL A 117 -7.98 18.32 2.78
N ARG A 118 -8.45 18.16 4.01
CA ARG A 118 -8.62 19.28 4.93
C ARG A 118 -7.32 19.53 5.68
N LEU A 119 -6.81 20.76 5.59
CA LEU A 119 -5.74 21.26 6.45
C LEU A 119 -6.38 21.69 7.78
N ASP A 120 -7.04 20.76 8.46
CA ASP A 120 -7.56 21.05 9.79
C ASP A 120 -6.37 20.97 10.76
N GLU A 121 -6.00 22.10 11.37
CA GLU A 121 -5.03 22.19 12.48
C GLU A 121 -5.42 21.35 13.72
N GLU A 122 -6.56 20.64 13.66
CA GLU A 122 -7.23 19.95 14.76
C GLU A 122 -7.27 18.41 14.58
N ALA A 123 -6.41 17.82 13.75
CA ALA A 123 -6.29 16.35 13.63
C ALA A 123 -5.17 15.76 14.50
N SER A 124 -4.88 16.37 15.65
CA SER A 124 -4.09 15.78 16.73
C SER A 124 -4.99 15.51 17.93
N GLY A 125 -5.38 14.24 18.09
CA GLY A 125 -5.98 13.74 19.32
C GLY A 125 -7.46 13.48 19.20
N ASP A 126 -7.82 12.25 18.81
CA ASP A 126 -8.51 11.35 19.74
C ASP A 126 -8.47 9.93 19.17
N ALA A 127 -7.36 9.23 19.39
CA ALA A 127 -7.41 7.78 19.46
C ALA A 127 -7.84 7.45 20.88
N GLU A 128 -9.14 7.58 21.19
CA GLU A 128 -9.74 6.91 22.33
C GLU A 128 -9.51 5.41 22.13
N VAL A 129 -8.43 4.92 22.74
CA VAL A 129 -8.19 3.51 22.97
C VAL A 129 -9.34 3.05 23.85
N THR A 130 -10.40 2.53 23.23
CA THR A 130 -11.48 1.84 23.91
C THR A 130 -10.87 0.59 24.53
N SER A 131 -10.41 0.74 25.78
CA SER A 131 -9.91 -0.34 26.60
C SER A 131 -11.09 -1.25 26.93
N LEU A 132 -11.18 -2.36 26.20
CA LEU A 132 -12.05 -3.46 26.54
C LEU A 132 -11.67 -3.96 27.96
N PRO A 133 -12.60 -4.01 28.92
CA PRO A 133 -12.29 -4.52 30.25
C PRO A 133 -12.04 -6.03 30.19
N ALA A 134 -10.84 -6.46 30.55
CA ALA A 134 -10.52 -7.87 30.76
C ALA A 134 -11.31 -8.40 31.97
N PRO A 135 -12.00 -9.55 31.87
CA PRO A 135 -12.65 -10.16 33.02
C PRO A 135 -11.60 -10.77 33.95
N VAL A 136 -11.61 -10.30 35.19
CA VAL A 136 -10.90 -10.87 36.33
C VAL A 136 -11.48 -12.24 36.69
N ALA A 137 -10.61 -13.26 36.79
CA ALA A 137 -10.92 -14.53 37.44
C ALA A 137 -9.80 -14.90 38.43
N ALA A 138 -10.25 -15.34 39.59
CA ALA A 138 -9.60 -15.39 40.87
C ALA A 138 -8.73 -16.65 41.14
N VAL A 139 -7.59 -16.41 41.80
CA VAL A 139 -6.82 -17.15 42.84
C VAL A 139 -6.82 -18.69 42.97
N LYS A 140 -5.62 -19.27 43.12
CA LYS A 140 -5.07 -19.97 44.31
C LYS A 140 -3.66 -20.52 44.00
N ASP A 141 -2.59 -20.08 44.66
CA ASP A 141 -2.06 -20.41 46.01
C ASP A 141 -1.28 -21.74 46.09
N ASP A 142 0.01 -21.55 46.39
CA ASP A 142 0.99 -22.37 47.10
C ASP A 142 1.65 -23.65 46.55
N ALA A 143 2.99 -23.62 46.61
CA ALA A 143 3.88 -24.61 47.24
C ALA A 143 5.10 -25.07 46.41
N ALA A 144 6.27 -24.73 46.97
CA ALA A 144 7.45 -25.56 47.16
C ALA A 144 8.44 -25.77 45.99
N ALA A 145 9.48 -24.91 46.03
CA ALA A 145 10.90 -25.21 45.91
C ALA A 145 11.36 -26.66 45.66
N LYS A 146 12.18 -26.87 44.63
CA LYS A 146 13.43 -27.66 44.72
C LYS A 146 14.52 -27.14 43.77
N THR A 147 15.72 -27.13 44.34
CA THR A 147 17.07 -26.87 43.85
C THR A 147 17.60 -27.87 42.81
N GLY A 148 18.54 -27.44 41.95
CA GLY A 148 19.50 -28.29 41.21
C GLY A 148 19.91 -27.67 39.86
N ALA A 149 21.02 -26.93 39.78
CA ALA A 149 22.37 -27.41 39.42
C ALA A 149 22.61 -27.68 37.91
N LYS A 150 23.25 -26.70 37.26
CA LYS A 150 24.50 -26.78 36.44
C LYS A 150 24.69 -27.97 35.46
N ALA A 151 24.82 -27.65 34.16
CA ALA A 151 25.94 -27.98 33.23
C ALA A 151 25.44 -27.94 31.76
N THR A 152 25.98 -27.05 30.91
CA THR A 152 27.08 -27.28 29.93
C THR A 152 26.72 -28.22 28.77
N GLY A 153 26.80 -27.72 27.52
CA GLY A 153 27.00 -28.59 26.35
C GLY A 153 26.31 -28.19 25.03
N GLU A 154 26.87 -27.21 24.31
CA GLU A 154 27.08 -27.31 22.85
C GLU A 154 28.14 -28.42 22.57
N PRO A 155 28.48 -28.82 21.32
CA PRO A 155 28.00 -28.44 19.98
C PRO A 155 27.78 -29.66 19.04
N GLY A 156 27.33 -29.44 17.79
CA GLY A 156 27.19 -30.54 16.81
C GLY A 156 26.92 -30.11 15.37
N GLU A 157 27.99 -29.71 14.69
CA GLU A 157 28.15 -29.28 13.29
C GLU A 157 28.04 -30.42 12.24
N LYS A 158 27.55 -30.11 11.02
CA LYS A 158 28.01 -30.54 9.66
C LYS A 158 26.84 -30.81 8.68
N LYS A 159 26.69 -30.01 7.61
CA LYS A 159 27.39 -30.05 6.29
C LYS A 159 27.06 -31.28 5.43
N THR A 160 26.52 -31.03 4.23
CA THR A 160 27.04 -31.40 2.88
C THR A 160 25.95 -31.06 1.85
N ALA A 161 26.09 -30.14 0.89
CA ALA A 161 27.02 -30.05 -0.26
C ALA A 161 26.70 -31.00 -1.44
N ARG A 162 26.55 -30.37 -2.63
CA ARG A 162 26.86 -30.81 -4.02
C ARG A 162 25.75 -31.39 -4.94
N LYS A 163 25.27 -30.53 -5.87
CA LYS A 163 25.73 -30.34 -7.28
C LYS A 163 25.73 -31.54 -8.26
N SER A 164 24.91 -31.42 -9.32
CA SER A 164 25.10 -31.90 -10.72
C SER A 164 23.90 -31.36 -11.54
N LYS A 165 23.97 -30.46 -12.53
CA LYS A 165 24.67 -30.35 -13.84
C LYS A 165 24.23 -31.38 -14.89
N ALA A 166 23.95 -30.86 -16.09
CA ALA A 166 23.75 -31.50 -17.42
C ALA A 166 22.27 -31.76 -17.79
N LYS A 167 21.76 -31.58 -19.02
CA LYS A 167 22.17 -30.92 -20.28
C LYS A 167 21.00 -31.16 -21.26
N ASP A 168 20.82 -30.24 -22.23
CA ASP A 168 20.26 -30.46 -23.58
C ASP A 168 18.83 -31.01 -23.78
N ALA A 169 17.99 -30.23 -24.47
CA ALA A 169 17.48 -30.55 -25.82
C ALA A 169 16.16 -29.79 -26.12
N GLU A 170 16.25 -28.78 -26.99
CA GLU A 170 15.14 -28.43 -27.90
C GLU A 170 14.95 -29.56 -28.92
N PRO A 171 13.73 -29.76 -29.46
CA PRO A 171 13.51 -29.24 -30.81
C PRO A 171 12.10 -28.67 -31.08
N ALA A 172 12.10 -27.70 -32.00
CA ALA A 172 11.20 -27.51 -33.16
C ALA A 172 9.66 -27.45 -32.96
N GLN A 173 9.14 -26.24 -33.21
CA GLN A 173 8.08 -25.85 -34.16
C GLN A 173 7.08 -26.94 -34.62
N ASN A 174 5.78 -26.68 -34.41
CA ASN A 174 4.81 -26.75 -35.50
C ASN A 174 3.49 -25.97 -35.24
N ASP A 175 3.13 -25.18 -36.25
CA ASP A 175 1.82 -24.89 -36.86
C ASP A 175 0.60 -24.27 -36.14
N GLU A 176 0.20 -23.15 -36.77
CA GLU A 176 -1.14 -22.74 -37.24
C GLU A 176 -2.32 -22.48 -36.27
N ALA A 177 -2.74 -21.21 -36.36
CA ALA A 177 -4.07 -20.74 -36.75
C ALA A 177 -5.26 -20.78 -35.76
N GLU A 178 -5.80 -19.56 -35.59
CA GLU A 178 -7.22 -19.21 -35.43
C GLU A 178 -7.96 -19.60 -34.15
N GLN A 179 -8.34 -18.57 -33.35
CA GLN A 179 -9.75 -18.20 -33.07
C GLN A 179 -9.88 -17.21 -31.90
N LYS A 180 -10.24 -15.94 -32.17
CA LYS A 180 -11.59 -15.36 -31.91
C LYS A 180 -11.62 -13.82 -31.89
N PRO A 181 -12.77 -13.23 -32.27
CA PRO A 181 -12.93 -11.81 -32.58
C PRO A 181 -13.26 -10.95 -31.36
N ALA A 182 -13.20 -9.64 -31.60
CA ALA A 182 -13.54 -8.52 -30.72
C ALA A 182 -14.72 -8.78 -29.78
N ALA A 183 -14.52 -8.44 -28.51
CA ALA A 183 -15.59 -8.28 -27.54
C ALA A 183 -16.47 -7.09 -27.97
N ASP A 184 -17.63 -7.41 -28.52
CA ASP A 184 -18.70 -6.45 -28.78
C ASP A 184 -19.36 -6.09 -27.43
N VAL A 185 -18.99 -4.93 -26.90
CA VAL A 185 -19.56 -4.38 -25.68
C VAL A 185 -20.94 -3.84 -26.02
N VAL A 186 -21.97 -4.55 -25.57
CA VAL A 186 -23.36 -4.09 -25.68
C VAL A 186 -23.51 -2.82 -24.85
N SER A 187 -23.48 -1.67 -25.52
CA SER A 187 -23.75 -0.36 -24.93
C SER A 187 -25.15 -0.35 -24.30
N LEU A 188 -25.20 0.06 -23.02
CA LEU A 188 -26.42 0.27 -22.23
C LEU A 188 -27.45 1.24 -22.85
N ASP A 189 -27.12 1.90 -23.97
CA ASP A 189 -28.04 2.73 -24.75
C ASP A 189 -29.03 1.93 -25.62
N ALA A 190 -28.77 0.64 -25.89
CA ALA A 190 -29.69 -0.20 -26.66
C ALA A 190 -31.01 -0.53 -25.92
N PHE A 191 -31.06 -0.29 -24.59
CA PHE A 191 -32.23 -0.62 -23.76
C PHE A 191 -33.20 0.54 -23.54
N ARG A 192 -32.86 1.77 -23.94
CA ARG A 192 -33.69 2.96 -23.66
C ARG A 192 -34.73 3.31 -24.72
N LYS A 193 -34.84 2.54 -25.80
CA LYS A 193 -35.68 2.93 -26.96
C LYS A 193 -36.98 2.15 -27.16
N ASN A 194 -37.37 1.32 -26.19
CA ASN A 194 -38.71 0.71 -26.18
C ASN A 194 -39.48 1.19 -24.94
N LYS A 195 -40.07 2.38 -25.06
CA LYS A 195 -41.26 2.76 -24.31
C LYS A 195 -42.15 3.66 -25.15
#